data_AF-A0A2M9P3Y7-F1
#
_entry.id   AF-A0A2M9P3Y7-F1
#
_cell.length_a   1.000
_cell.length_b   1.000
_cell.length_c   1.000
_cell.angle_alpha   90.00
_cell.angle_beta   90.00
_cell.angle_gamma   90.00
#
_symmetry.space_group_name_H-M   'P 1'
#
loop_
_entity.id
_entity.type
_entity.pdbx_description
1 polymer ?
#
loop_
_entity_poly.entity_id
_entity_poly.type
_entity_poly.pdbx_seq_one_letter_code
_entity_poly.pdbx_strand_id
1 'polypeptide(L)' 'EMRAFVRNMTHNSEAFHHWWKQHDVLAREGGERAFTHGQQGELRYRQLTFHPVENGGLKLVMLIPLT' A
#
# COMPACT_ATOMS: atom_id res chain seq x y z
N GLU A 1 16.20 4.89 13.20
CA GLU A 1 15.82 3.60 12.59
C GLU A 1 15.31 3.74 11.16
N MET A 2 14.22 4.50 10.91
CA MET A 2 13.64 4.69 9.57
C MET A 2 14.66 5.06 8.47
N ARG A 3 15.57 6.01 8.74
CA ARG A 3 16.63 6.39 7.78
C ARG A 3 17.59 5.24 7.44
N ALA A 4 17.91 4.39 8.41
CA ALA A 4 18.78 3.23 8.18
C ALA A 4 18.06 2.15 7.37
N PHE A 5 16.78 1.92 7.68
CA PHE A 5 15.92 1.00 6.93
C PHE A 5 15.77 1.43 5.46
N VAL A 6 15.45 2.71 5.21
CA VAL A 6 15.34 3.26 3.85
C VAL A 6 16.65 3.09 3.08
N ARG A 7 17.81 3.38 3.70
CA ARG A 7 19.12 3.15 3.06
C ARG A 7 19.33 1.68 2.70
N ASN A 8 19.00 0.77 3.62
CA ASN A 8 19.14 -0.66 3.38
C ASN A 8 18.25 -1.15 2.22
N MET A 9 16.98 -0.75 2.19
CA MET A 9 16.04 -1.08 1.12
C MET A 9 16.48 -0.49 -0.23
N THR A 10 16.96 0.76 -0.21
CA THR A 10 17.48 1.45 -1.38
C THR A 10 18.72 0.76 -1.96
N HIS A 11 19.59 0.22 -1.11
CA HIS A 11 20.80 -0.47 -1.56
C HIS A 11 20.50 -1.88 -2.11
N ASN A 12 19.57 -2.59 -1.48
CA ASN A 12 19.31 -4.01 -1.78
C ASN A 12 18.14 -4.26 -2.76
N SER A 13 17.45 -3.23 -3.22
CA SER A 13 16.34 -3.37 -4.17
C SER A 13 16.37 -2.22 -5.18
N GLU A 14 16.71 -2.54 -6.43
CA GLU A 14 16.69 -1.59 -7.54
C GLU A 14 15.28 -1.01 -7.75
N ALA A 15 14.26 -1.85 -7.65
CA ALA A 15 12.87 -1.43 -7.72
C ALA A 15 12.52 -0.43 -6.61
N PHE A 16 12.89 -0.73 -5.35
CA PHE A 16 12.67 0.21 -4.25
C PHE A 16 13.40 1.53 -4.50
N HIS A 17 14.67 1.48 -4.91
CA HIS A 17 15.46 2.68 -5.23
C HIS A 17 14.83 3.53 -6.35
N HIS A 18 14.29 2.89 -7.38
CA HIS A 18 13.62 3.56 -8.50
C HIS A 18 12.34 4.27 -8.04
N TRP A 19 11.42 3.54 -7.40
CA TRP A 19 10.10 4.07 -7.04
C TRP A 19 10.13 5.00 -5.81
N TRP A 20 11.04 4.77 -4.85
CA TRP A 20 11.15 5.61 -3.65
C TRP A 20 11.51 7.07 -3.98
N LYS A 21 12.36 7.28 -4.99
CA LYS A 21 12.78 8.63 -5.43
C LYS A 21 11.66 9.42 -6.11
N GLN A 22 10.61 8.74 -6.58
CA GLN A 22 9.54 9.39 -7.30
C GLN A 22 8.52 10.06 -6.37
N HIS A 23 8.57 9.83 -5.04
CA HIS A 23 7.75 10.49 -4.01
C HIS A 23 6.23 10.63 -4.29
N ASP A 24 5.70 9.89 -5.27
CA ASP A 24 4.29 9.91 -5.67
C ASP A 24 3.41 9.02 -4.77
N VAL A 25 3.79 8.84 -3.50
CA VAL A 25 2.91 8.22 -2.51
C VAL A 25 1.88 9.27 -2.08
N LEU A 26 0.94 9.55 -2.98
CA LEU A 26 -0.24 10.32 -2.66
C LEU A 26 -1.05 9.53 -1.64
N ALA A 27 -1.28 10.14 -0.47
CA ALA A 27 -2.18 9.56 0.52
C ALA A 27 -3.58 9.41 -0.10
N ARG A 28 -3.96 8.18 -0.39
CA ARG A 28 -5.34 7.82 -0.73
C ARG A 28 -5.92 7.07 0.45
N GLU A 29 -6.74 7.74 1.23
CA GLU A 29 -7.49 7.09 2.30
C GLU A 29 -8.64 6.28 1.69
N GLY A 30 -8.53 4.95 1.79
CA GLY A 30 -9.60 4.02 1.42
C GLY A 30 -10.18 4.25 0.02
N GLY A 31 -11.46 3.89 -0.14
CA GLY A 31 -12.21 4.09 -1.38
C GLY A 31 -12.03 2.96 -2.38
N GLU A 32 -12.48 3.17 -3.61
CA GLU A 32 -12.42 2.14 -4.64
C GLU A 32 -10.97 1.83 -5.08
N ARG A 33 -10.71 0.56 -5.35
CA ARG A 33 -9.48 0.04 -5.93
C ARG A 33 -9.84 -0.82 -7.13
N ALA A 34 -9.34 -0.43 -8.29
CA ALA A 34 -9.39 -1.23 -9.50
C ALA A 34 -8.03 -1.89 -9.71
N PHE A 35 -8.05 -3.17 -10.09
CA PHE A 35 -6.86 -3.96 -10.39
C PHE A 35 -7.06 -4.68 -11.72
N THR A 36 -6.01 -4.73 -12.54
CA THR A 36 -5.98 -5.61 -13.71
C THR A 36 -5.28 -6.90 -13.33
N HIS A 37 -6.03 -7.88 -12.87
CA HIS A 37 -5.50 -9.17 -12.44
C HIS A 37 -5.21 -10.06 -13.66
N GLY A 38 -3.98 -10.56 -13.78
CA GLY A 38 -3.55 -11.30 -14.97
C GLY A 38 -4.36 -12.56 -15.31
N GLN A 39 -5.08 -13.13 -14.34
CA GLN A 39 -5.93 -14.32 -14.55
C GLN A 39 -7.43 -14.05 -14.40
N GLN A 40 -7.81 -12.99 -13.68
CA GLN A 40 -9.21 -12.73 -13.30
C GLN A 40 -9.79 -11.51 -14.04
N GLY A 41 -8.96 -10.83 -14.85
CA GLY A 41 -9.35 -9.62 -15.53
C GLY A 41 -9.47 -8.44 -14.56
N GLU A 42 -10.39 -7.54 -14.85
CA GLU A 42 -10.62 -6.36 -14.01
C GLU A 42 -11.30 -6.76 -12.70
N LEU A 43 -10.68 -6.39 -11.57
CA LEU A 43 -11.23 -6.57 -10.24
C LEU A 43 -11.45 -5.20 -9.60
N ARG A 44 -12.61 -5.03 -8.95
CA ARG A 44 -12.95 -3.80 -8.25
C ARG A 44 -13.34 -4.09 -6.81
N TYR A 45 -12.73 -3.35 -5.90
CA TYR A 45 -12.95 -3.48 -4.46
C TYR A 45 -13.13 -2.12 -3.82
N ARG A 46 -13.82 -2.08 -2.68
CA ARG A 46 -13.76 -0.98 -1.73
C ARG A 46 -12.73 -1.28 -0.66
N GLN A 47 -11.72 -0.43 -0.54
CA GLN A 47 -10.74 -0.50 0.53
C GLN A 47 -11.26 0.18 1.79
N LEU A 48 -11.23 -0.56 2.90
CA LEU A 48 -11.47 -0.04 4.25
C LEU A 48 -10.17 -0.12 5.05
N THR A 49 -9.96 0.84 5.95
CA THR A 49 -8.79 0.88 6.82
C THR A 49 -9.22 1.18 8.24
N PHE A 50 -8.80 0.31 9.16
CA PHE A 50 -9.08 0.43 10.58
C PHE A 50 -7.77 0.60 11.34
N HIS A 51 -7.74 1.60 12.22
CA HIS A 51 -6.65 1.81 13.16
C HIS A 51 -7.20 1.55 14.57
N PRO A 52 -6.83 0.45 15.23
CA PRO A 52 -7.26 0.17 16.59
C PRO A 52 -6.78 1.26 17.54
N VAL A 53 -7.69 1.82 18.34
CA VAL A 53 -7.35 2.90 19.29
C VAL A 53 -6.37 2.42 20.35
N GLU A 54 -6.54 1.19 20.82
CA GLU A 54 -5.74 0.59 21.89
C GLU A 54 -4.31 0.22 21.45
N ASN A 55 -4.05 0.14 20.14
CA ASN A 55 -2.73 -0.15 19.61
C ASN A 55 -2.48 0.60 18.29
N GLY A 56 -1.96 1.82 18.41
CA GLY A 56 -1.64 2.69 17.27
C GLY A 56 -0.52 2.18 16.36
N GLY A 57 0.18 1.10 16.75
CA GLY A 57 1.14 0.41 15.88
C GLY A 57 0.49 -0.54 14.88
N LEU A 58 -0.79 -0.86 15.05
CA LEU A 58 -1.51 -1.79 14.18
C LEU A 58 -2.43 -1.06 13.21
N LYS A 59 -2.56 -1.65 12.01
CA LYS A 59 -3.44 -1.18 10.95
C LYS A 59 -4.03 -2.39 10.24
N LEU A 60 -5.36 -2.47 10.15
CA LEU A 60 -6.06 -3.46 9.36
C LEU A 60 -6.55 -2.83 8.06
N VAL A 61 -6.16 -3.42 6.93
CA VAL A 61 -6.63 -3.01 5.59
C VAL A 61 -7.43 -4.15 5.00
N MET A 62 -8.65 -3.87 4.54
CA MET A 62 -9.55 -4.85 3.92
C MET A 62 -9.97 -4.39 2.53
N LEU A 63 -10.09 -5.33 1.60
CA LEU A 63 -10.64 -5.13 0.26
C LEU A 63 -11.98 -5.87 0.16
N ILE A 64 -13.08 -5.12 0.08
CA ILE A 64 -14.44 -5.67 -0.01
C ILE A 64 -14.90 -5.63 -1.46
N PRO A 65 -15.32 -6.74 -2.08
CA PRO A 65 -15.79 -6.74 -3.47
C PRO A 65 -16.92 -5.71 -3.68
N LEU A 66 -16.91 -5.04 -4.83
CA LEU A 66 -18.08 -4.28 -5.27
C LEU A 66 -19.10 -5.27 -5.85
N THR A 67 -20.34 -5.24 -5.35
CA THR A 67 -21.50 -5.97 -5.92
C THR A 67 -21.80 -5.54 -7.34
#